data_AF-A0A4C1Z027-F1
#
_entry.id   AF-A0A4C1Z027-F1
#
_cell.length_a   1.000
_cell.length_b   1.000
_cell.length_c   1.000
_cell.angle_alpha   90.00
_cell.angle_beta   90.00
_cell.angle_gamma   90.00
#
_symmetry.space_group_name_H-M   'P 1'
#
loop_
_entity.id
_entity.type
_entity.pdbx_description
1 polymer ?
#
loop_
_entity_poly.entity_id
_entity_poly.type
_entity_poly.pdbx_seq_one_letter_code
_entity_poly.pdbx_strand_id
1 'polypeptide(L)'
;MRTHAKEKAPAPVVAGVLSAALAGLGWLVASRYLYQKKKFPENWSKVGTLQEVKAYPIKSCGGIQLLTAECTSMGLRDGWLRDRVLMVVTEKDNFITARQHPEMLLIQPTVNGSVLTLTHPDMEPVSVNLAEVKCKDIIMNFGFQG
;
A
#
# COMPACT_ATOMS: atom_id res chain seq x y z
N MET A 1 -28.29 28.11 -61.12
CA MET A 1 -28.56 27.85 -59.68
C MET A 1 -28.82 26.35 -59.53
N ARG A 2 -27.80 25.54 -59.22
CA ARG A 2 -27.98 24.10 -58.94
C ARG A 2 -28.32 23.96 -57.46
N THR A 3 -29.57 23.64 -57.15
CA THR A 3 -29.99 23.32 -55.79
C THR A 3 -29.53 21.91 -55.47
N HIS A 4 -28.54 21.77 -54.58
CA HIS A 4 -28.16 20.49 -54.01
C HIS A 4 -29.34 19.92 -53.20
N ALA A 5 -29.99 18.88 -53.73
CA ALA A 5 -30.97 18.12 -52.98
C ALA A 5 -30.26 17.41 -51.83
N LYS A 6 -30.67 17.70 -50.57
CA LYS A 6 -30.20 16.96 -49.40
C LYS A 6 -30.73 15.53 -49.49
N GLU A 7 -29.82 14.58 -49.69
CA GLU A 7 -30.12 13.15 -49.61
C GLU A 7 -30.58 12.81 -48.18
N LYS A 8 -31.80 12.27 -48.06
CA LYS A 8 -32.37 11.85 -46.78
C LYS A 8 -31.83 10.46 -46.44
N ALA A 9 -31.28 10.30 -45.25
CA ALA A 9 -30.75 9.03 -44.79
C ALA A 9 -31.85 7.93 -44.84
N PRO A 10 -31.50 6.70 -45.25
CA PRO A 10 -32.47 5.61 -45.35
C PRO A 10 -33.02 5.25 -43.96
N ALA A 11 -34.33 5.00 -43.89
CA ALA A 11 -35.05 4.68 -42.65
C ALA A 11 -34.37 3.66 -41.70
N PRO A 12 -33.76 2.54 -42.17
CA PRO A 12 -33.06 1.61 -41.29
C PRO A 12 -31.82 2.22 -40.60
N VAL A 13 -31.13 3.16 -41.24
CA VAL A 13 -29.98 3.85 -40.65
C VAL A 13 -30.44 4.79 -39.54
N VAL A 14 -31.56 5.48 -39.72
CA VAL A 14 -32.15 6.35 -38.69
C VAL A 14 -32.61 5.53 -37.48
N ALA A 15 -33.27 4.38 -37.71
CA ALA A 15 -33.70 3.48 -36.64
C ALA A 15 -32.53 2.84 -35.87
N GLY A 16 -31.45 2.47 -36.58
CA GLY A 16 -30.23 1.95 -35.97
C GLY A 16 -29.50 2.98 -35.09
N VAL A 17 -29.43 4.24 -35.53
CA VAL A 17 -28.83 5.33 -34.74
C VAL A 17 -29.65 5.65 -33.48
N LEU A 18 -30.99 5.66 -33.59
CA LEU A 18 -31.87 5.90 -32.44
C LEU A 18 -31.78 4.81 -31.37
N SER A 19 -31.76 3.53 -31.77
CA SER A 19 -31.63 2.41 -30.84
C SER A 19 -30.27 2.39 -30.13
N ALA A 20 -29.18 2.67 -30.85
CA ALA A 20 -27.86 2.83 -30.24
C ALA A 20 -27.80 4.00 -29.24
N ALA A 21 -28.43 5.14 -29.57
CA ALA A 21 -28.50 6.29 -28.67
C ALA A 21 -29.24 5.97 -27.37
N LEU A 22 -30.39 5.27 -27.45
CA LEU A 22 -31.16 4.87 -26.27
C LEU A 22 -30.40 3.87 -25.39
N ALA A 23 -29.71 2.89 -25.99
CA ALA A 23 -28.88 1.95 -25.25
C ALA A 23 -27.69 2.66 -24.55
N GLY A 24 -27.04 3.60 -25.24
CA GLY A 24 -25.95 4.40 -24.67
C GLY A 24 -26.41 5.27 -23.49
N LEU A 25 -27.57 5.93 -23.62
CA LEU A 25 -28.19 6.67 -22.52
C LEU A 25 -28.55 5.75 -21.35
N GLY A 26 -29.15 4.59 -21.62
CA GLY A 26 -29.47 3.58 -20.62
C GLY A 26 -28.22 3.13 -19.84
N TRP A 27 -27.12 2.84 -20.56
CA TRP A 27 -25.85 2.45 -19.95
C TRP A 27 -25.24 3.56 -19.09
N LEU A 28 -25.25 4.82 -19.56
CA LEU A 28 -24.74 5.97 -18.80
C LEU A 28 -25.55 6.24 -17.53
N VAL A 29 -26.88 6.12 -17.59
CA VAL A 29 -27.75 6.27 -16.41
C VAL A 29 -27.52 5.14 -15.43
N ALA A 30 -27.47 3.89 -15.90
CA ALA A 30 -27.20 2.73 -15.06
C ALA A 30 -25.81 2.80 -14.42
N SER A 31 -24.78 3.15 -15.18
CA SER A 31 -23.40 3.28 -14.67
C SER A 31 -23.32 4.36 -13.60
N ARG A 32 -23.96 5.51 -13.81
CA ARG A 32 -24.03 6.59 -12.83
C ARG A 32 -24.80 6.21 -11.56
N TYR A 33 -25.89 5.45 -11.70
CA TYR A 33 -26.67 4.93 -10.57
C TYR A 33 -25.86 3.91 -9.75
N LEU A 34 -25.20 2.96 -10.42
CA LEU A 34 -24.32 1.99 -9.78
C LEU A 34 -23.12 2.65 -9.10
N TYR A 35 -22.56 3.70 -9.68
CA TYR A 35 -21.46 4.47 -9.09
C TYR A 35 -21.91 5.21 -7.82
N GLN A 36 -23.13 5.76 -7.81
CA GLN A 36 -23.69 6.45 -6.64
C GLN A 36 -24.02 5.53 -5.46
N LYS A 37 -24.13 4.21 -5.65
CA LYS A 37 -24.31 3.26 -4.55
C LYS A 37 -23.06 3.06 -3.68
N LYS A 38 -21.88 3.51 -4.14
CA LYS A 38 -20.66 3.54 -3.30
C LYS A 38 -20.64 4.75 -2.35
N LYS A 39 -21.77 5.05 -1.70
CA LYS A 39 -21.79 6.08 -0.65
C LYS A 39 -21.40 5.43 0.68
N PHE A 40 -20.39 5.98 1.33
CA PHE A 40 -20.06 5.66 2.72
C PHE A 40 -21.30 5.92 3.60
N PRO A 41 -21.47 5.19 4.71
CA PRO A 41 -22.60 5.40 5.61
C PRO A 41 -22.62 6.85 6.10
N GLU A 42 -23.81 7.45 6.13
CA GLU A 42 -24.01 8.81 6.65
C GLU A 42 -23.88 8.84 8.18
N ASN A 43 -24.23 7.74 8.85
CA ASN A 43 -24.17 7.59 10.29
C ASN A 43 -22.98 6.74 10.70
N TRP A 44 -22.07 7.33 11.46
CA TRP A 44 -20.92 6.65 12.04
C TRP A 44 -21.17 6.37 13.52
N SER A 45 -21.08 5.11 13.94
CA SER A 45 -21.09 4.73 15.36
C SER A 45 -19.67 4.46 15.82
N LYS A 46 -19.27 5.00 16.97
CA LYS A 46 -17.98 4.68 17.59
C LYS A 46 -17.97 3.19 17.98
N VAL A 47 -17.08 2.42 17.36
CA VAL A 47 -16.92 0.97 17.62
C VAL A 47 -15.81 0.66 18.61
N GLY A 48 -14.93 1.62 18.90
CA GLY A 48 -13.80 1.42 19.80
C GLY A 48 -12.90 2.63 19.89
N THR A 49 -11.84 2.48 20.69
CA THR A 49 -10.74 3.43 20.77
C THR A 49 -9.44 2.64 20.60
N LEU A 50 -8.52 3.17 19.82
CA LEU A 50 -7.21 2.56 19.62
C LEU A 50 -6.40 2.70 20.91
N GLN A 51 -6.00 1.57 21.50
CA GLN A 51 -5.17 1.56 22.72
C GLN A 51 -3.69 1.71 22.39
N GLU A 52 -3.24 1.06 21.33
CA GLU A 52 -1.83 1.01 20.95
C GLU A 52 -1.67 0.97 19.43
N VAL A 53 -0.65 1.67 18.93
CA VAL A 53 -0.20 1.58 17.54
C VAL A 53 1.22 1.05 17.55
N LYS A 54 1.48 0.05 16.71
CA LYS A 54 2.83 -0.47 16.47
C LYS A 54 3.16 -0.40 15.00
N ALA A 55 4.42 -0.07 14.71
CA ALA A 55 4.98 -0.16 13.37
C ALA A 55 6.18 -1.10 13.36
N TYR A 56 6.37 -1.79 12.25
CA TYR A 56 7.37 -2.86 12.10
C TYR A 56 8.31 -2.49 10.95
N PRO A 57 9.37 -1.70 11.19
CA PRO A 57 10.22 -1.22 10.10
C PRO A 57 10.89 -2.35 9.31
N ILE A 58 11.22 -3.47 9.99
CA ILE A 58 11.74 -4.69 9.38
C ILE A 58 10.69 -5.80 9.49
N LYS A 59 10.46 -6.50 8.38
CA LYS A 59 9.62 -7.70 8.35
C LYS A 59 10.15 -8.75 9.33
N SER A 60 9.23 -9.32 10.12
CA SER A 60 9.50 -10.42 11.05
C SER A 60 10.37 -10.10 12.27
N CYS A 61 10.64 -8.82 12.56
CA CYS A 61 11.27 -8.36 13.80
C CYS A 61 10.24 -7.76 14.79
N GLY A 62 10.73 -7.31 15.95
CA GLY A 62 9.95 -6.58 16.95
C GLY A 62 9.32 -5.29 16.41
N GLY A 63 8.20 -4.88 17.03
CA GLY A 63 7.47 -3.68 16.66
C GLY A 63 7.80 -2.49 17.57
N ILE A 64 7.81 -1.30 17.01
CA ILE A 64 7.99 -0.03 17.72
C ILE A 64 6.61 0.51 18.07
N GLN A 65 6.37 0.75 19.36
CA GLN A 65 5.15 1.41 19.83
C GLN A 65 5.19 2.90 19.48
N LEU A 66 4.10 3.41 18.90
CA LEU A 66 3.95 4.79 18.49
C LEU A 66 2.80 5.45 19.25
N LEU A 67 3.00 6.69 19.68
CA LEU A 67 1.93 7.53 20.23
C LEU A 67 1.07 8.15 19.12
N THR A 68 1.72 8.52 18.02
CA THR A 68 1.11 9.12 16.83
C THR A 68 1.80 8.57 15.59
N ALA A 69 1.08 8.46 14.48
CA ALA A 69 1.64 8.06 13.20
C ALA A 69 0.88 8.72 12.04
N GLU A 70 1.60 9.01 10.96
CA GLU A 70 1.02 9.39 9.67
C GLU A 70 0.50 8.13 8.96
N CYS A 71 -0.76 8.16 8.54
CA CYS A 71 -1.34 7.14 7.68
C CYS A 71 -1.05 7.47 6.22
N THR A 72 -0.20 6.68 5.56
CA THR A 72 0.10 6.80 4.13
C THR A 72 -0.51 5.65 3.35
N SER A 73 -0.56 5.75 2.02
CA SER A 73 -0.99 4.65 1.15
C SER A 73 -0.13 3.38 1.30
N MET A 74 1.12 3.53 1.76
CA MET A 74 2.07 2.43 1.97
C MET A 74 2.07 1.88 3.40
N GLY A 75 1.34 2.51 4.32
CA GLY A 75 1.30 2.12 5.74
C GLY A 75 1.65 3.28 6.68
N LEU A 76 1.95 2.92 7.93
CA LEU A 76 2.28 3.89 8.98
C LEU A 76 3.67 4.51 8.75
N ARG A 77 3.77 5.79 9.10
CA ARG A 77 5.00 6.56 9.03
C ARG A 77 5.16 7.45 10.26
N ASP A 78 6.38 7.59 10.74
CA ASP A 78 6.77 8.59 11.73
C ASP A 78 8.23 9.01 11.48
N GLY A 79 8.45 10.26 11.07
CA GLY A 79 9.79 10.73 10.68
C GLY A 79 10.43 9.89 9.56
N TRP A 80 11.47 9.12 9.90
CA TRP A 80 12.17 8.17 9.02
C TRP A 80 11.64 6.73 9.12
N LEU A 81 10.84 6.42 10.15
CA LEU A 81 10.20 5.13 10.30
C LEU A 81 9.15 4.94 9.20
N ARG A 82 9.14 3.75 8.58
CA ARG A 82 8.11 3.31 7.64
C ARG A 82 7.73 1.88 7.97
N ASP A 83 6.44 1.57 7.99
CA ASP A 83 5.98 0.20 8.26
C ASP A 83 6.37 -0.77 7.12
N ARG A 84 7.05 -1.86 7.48
CA ARG A 84 7.39 -3.03 6.63
C ARG A 84 8.10 -2.73 5.31
N VAL A 85 9.01 -1.75 5.29
CA VAL A 85 9.80 -1.42 4.09
C VAL A 85 11.13 -2.14 3.99
N LEU A 86 11.59 -2.79 5.06
CA LEU A 86 12.83 -3.57 5.10
C LEU A 86 12.56 -5.06 5.36
N MET A 87 13.49 -5.91 4.96
CA MET A 87 13.43 -7.36 5.16
C MET A 87 14.84 -7.93 5.23
N VAL A 88 15.01 -8.97 6.05
CA VAL A 88 16.27 -9.72 6.13
C VAL A 88 16.32 -10.72 4.99
N VAL A 89 17.43 -10.72 4.27
CA VAL A 89 17.73 -11.66 3.18
C VAL A 89 19.09 -12.28 3.40
N THR A 90 19.27 -13.49 2.88
CA THR A 90 20.59 -14.12 2.76
C THR A 90 21.36 -13.54 1.59
N GLU A 91 22.65 -13.83 1.49
CA GLU A 91 23.49 -13.52 0.32
C GLU A 91 22.95 -14.09 -1.02
N LYS A 92 22.07 -15.10 -0.95
CA LYS A 92 21.42 -15.72 -2.10
C LYS A 92 20.02 -15.15 -2.37
N ASP A 93 19.72 -13.97 -1.83
CA ASP A 93 18.43 -13.27 -1.92
C ASP A 93 17.22 -14.06 -1.38
N ASN A 94 17.47 -15.07 -0.54
CA ASN A 94 16.37 -15.79 0.12
C ASN A 94 15.85 -15.00 1.31
N PHE A 95 14.54 -14.86 1.40
CA PHE A 95 13.87 -14.21 2.52
C PHE A 95 14.00 -15.02 3.80
N ILE A 96 14.43 -14.36 4.88
CA ILE A 96 14.41 -14.92 6.22
C ILE A 96 13.16 -14.38 6.93
N THR A 97 12.36 -15.26 7.52
CA THR A 97 11.12 -14.89 8.20
C THR A 97 10.98 -15.58 9.54
N ALA A 98 10.18 -14.99 10.44
CA ALA A 98 9.91 -15.56 11.77
C ALA A 98 9.20 -16.92 11.75
N ARG A 99 8.68 -17.35 10.59
CA ARG A 99 8.12 -18.70 10.41
C ARG A 99 9.21 -19.78 10.35
N GLN A 100 10.38 -19.41 9.82
CA GLN A 100 11.57 -20.28 9.76
C GLN A 100 12.48 -20.04 10.96
N HIS A 101 12.55 -18.80 11.44
CA HIS A 101 13.45 -18.33 12.49
C HIS A 101 12.69 -17.51 13.55
N PRO A 102 11.95 -18.16 14.47
CA PRO A 102 11.15 -17.47 15.49
C PRO A 102 11.95 -16.49 16.36
N GLU A 103 13.25 -16.73 16.53
CA GLU A 103 14.21 -15.88 17.25
C GLU A 103 14.29 -14.45 16.68
N MET A 104 13.92 -14.24 15.41
CA MET A 104 13.85 -12.90 14.82
C MET A 104 12.94 -11.93 15.60
N LEU A 105 11.93 -12.46 16.31
CA LEU A 105 11.01 -11.65 17.12
C LEU A 105 11.69 -11.00 18.33
N LEU A 106 12.86 -11.51 18.76
CA LEU A 106 13.66 -10.95 19.83
C LEU A 106 14.44 -9.71 19.38
N ILE A 107 14.65 -9.54 18.07
CA ILE A 107 15.31 -8.37 17.50
C ILE A 107 14.39 -7.16 17.65
N GLN A 108 14.78 -6.20 18.49
CA GLN A 108 14.03 -4.96 18.70
C GLN A 108 14.65 -3.83 17.87
N PRO A 109 13.92 -3.29 16.87
CA PRO A 109 14.36 -2.12 16.13
C PRO A 109 14.04 -0.82 16.90
N THR A 110 14.89 0.18 16.72
CA THR A 110 14.65 1.57 17.13
C THR A 110 15.09 2.50 16.01
N VAL A 111 14.37 3.61 15.79
CA VAL A 111 14.69 4.58 14.73
C VAL A 111 14.89 5.95 15.35
N ASN A 112 16.10 6.49 15.25
CA ASN A 112 16.47 7.81 15.74
C ASN A 112 17.03 8.64 14.59
N GLY A 113 16.28 9.65 14.14
CA GLY A 113 16.61 10.34 12.89
C GLY A 113 16.66 9.35 11.74
N SER A 114 17.72 9.38 10.92
CA SER A 114 17.90 8.42 9.83
C SER A 114 18.54 7.10 10.27
N VAL A 115 18.89 6.92 11.55
CA VAL A 115 19.60 5.72 12.00
C VAL A 115 18.62 4.70 12.54
N LEU A 116 18.65 3.50 11.97
CA LEU A 116 17.96 2.30 12.45
C LEU A 116 18.95 1.47 13.27
N THR A 117 18.64 1.24 14.55
CA THR A 117 19.44 0.40 15.45
C THR A 117 18.65 -0.85 15.82
N LEU A 118 19.28 -2.01 15.68
CA LEU A 118 18.73 -3.32 16.00
C LEU A 118 19.43 -3.88 17.22
N THR A 119 18.66 -4.24 18.24
CA THR A 119 19.17 -4.84 19.48
C THR A 119 18.62 -6.25 19.65
N HIS A 120 19.46 -7.16 20.12
CA HIS A 120 19.07 -8.53 20.49
C HIS A 120 19.65 -8.83 21.88
N PRO A 121 18.98 -9.64 22.74
CA PRO A 121 19.45 -9.91 24.10
C PRO A 121 20.90 -10.42 24.18
N ASP A 122 21.30 -11.27 23.22
CA ASP A 122 22.59 -11.97 23.24
C ASP A 122 23.61 -11.44 22.22
N MET A 123 23.34 -10.29 21.57
CA MET A 123 24.23 -9.74 20.53
C MET A 123 24.43 -8.24 20.71
N GLU A 124 25.60 -7.77 20.27
CA GLU A 124 25.89 -6.34 20.19
C GLU A 124 24.94 -5.62 19.23
N PRO A 125 24.48 -4.40 19.55
CA PRO A 125 23.60 -3.64 18.68
C PRO A 125 24.21 -3.35 17.31
N VAL A 126 23.40 -3.49 16.26
CA VAL A 126 23.79 -3.16 14.88
C VAL A 126 23.04 -1.91 14.44
N SER A 127 23.75 -0.92 13.91
CA SER A 127 23.16 0.36 13.47
C SER A 127 23.41 0.64 12.00
N VAL A 128 22.41 1.22 11.35
CA VAL A 128 22.39 1.47 9.90
C VAL A 128 21.83 2.86 9.64
N ASN A 129 22.54 3.66 8.84
CA ASN A 129 22.00 4.93 8.36
C ASN A 129 21.11 4.72 7.13
N LEU A 130 19.79 4.86 7.30
CA LEU A 130 18.78 4.75 6.24
C LEU A 130 18.94 5.80 5.13
N ALA A 131 19.60 6.93 5.40
CA ALA A 131 19.87 7.94 4.38
C ALA A 131 20.95 7.51 3.38
N GLU A 132 21.84 6.59 3.78
CA GLU A 132 22.91 6.05 2.95
C GLU A 132 22.48 4.80 2.19
N VAL A 133 21.27 4.30 2.49
CA VAL A 133 20.70 3.12 1.84
C VAL A 133 20.39 3.46 0.39
N LYS A 134 21.25 3.00 -0.52
CA LYS A 134 21.01 3.11 -1.97
C LYS A 134 19.87 2.17 -2.34
N CYS A 135 19.04 2.57 -3.31
CA CYS A 135 17.93 1.79 -3.86
C CYS A 135 18.40 0.60 -4.74
N LYS A 136 19.51 -0.04 -4.35
CA LYS A 136 20.08 -1.23 -4.97
C LYS A 136 20.49 -2.17 -3.85
N ASP A 137 19.69 -3.22 -3.67
CA ASP A 137 19.90 -4.43 -2.87
C ASP A 137 20.91 -4.28 -1.72
N ILE A 138 20.41 -3.90 -0.55
CA ILE A 138 21.20 -3.95 0.68
C ILE A 138 20.96 -5.29 1.35
N ILE A 139 21.89 -6.21 1.11
CA ILE A 139 22.02 -7.46 1.86
C ILE A 139 22.82 -7.13 3.11
N MET A 140 22.15 -7.15 4.28
CA MET A 140 22.87 -7.12 5.55
C MET A 140 23.00 -8.53 6.09
N ASN A 141 24.25 -8.99 6.16
CA ASN A 141 24.59 -10.26 6.76
C ASN A 141 24.49 -10.14 8.28
N PHE A 142 23.35 -10.55 8.82
CA PHE A 142 23.31 -10.98 10.21
C PHE A 142 23.87 -12.40 10.18
N GLY A 143 25.10 -12.56 10.67
CA GLY A 143 25.76 -13.87 10.78
C GLY A 143 24.99 -14.76 11.76
N PHE A 144 23.88 -15.33 11.31
CA PHE A 144 23.18 -16.40 12.00
C PHE A 144 23.97 -17.68 11.73
N GLN A 145 24.84 -18.07 12.67
CA GLN A 145 25.36 -19.43 12.71
C GLN A 145 24.22 -20.33 13.17
N GLY A 146 23.70 -21.12 12.24
CA GLY A 146 22.85 -22.29 12.51
C GLY A 146 23.68 -23.53 12.79
#